data_AF-A0A929GFY3-F1
#
_entry.id   AF-A0A929GFY3-F1
#
_cell.length_a   1.000
_cell.length_b   1.000
_cell.length_c   1.000
_cell.angle_alpha   90.00
_cell.angle_beta   90.00
_cell.angle_gamma   90.00
#
_symmetry.space_group_name_H-M   'P 1'
#
loop_
_entity.id
_entity.type
_entity.pdbx_description
1 polymer ?
#
loop_
_entity_poly.entity_id
_entity_poly.type
_entity_poly.pdbx_seq_one_letter_code
_entity_poly.pdbx_strand_id
1 'polypeptide(L)' 'VEIVIYDLLGHKIMDVMTNTQHQEGEYILQLDVSGIRSGIYLCRISTLEGMLSTKLIIQ' A
#
# COMPACT_ATOMS: atom_id res chain seq x y z
N VAL A 1 -10.65 -0.59 4.49
CA VAL A 1 -9.29 -1.07 4.19
C VAL A 1 -8.44 0.14 3.88
N GLU A 2 -7.27 0.24 4.50
CA GLU A 2 -6.30 1.29 4.23
C GLU A 2 -5.07 0.64 3.57
N ILE A 3 -4.67 1.15 2.42
CA ILE A 3 -3.47 0.71 1.71
C ILE A 3 -2.55 1.92 1.56
N VAL A 4 -1.33 1.80 2.10
CA VAL A 4 -0.36 2.89 2.15
C VAL A 4 1.03 2.37 1.83
N ILE A 5 1.81 3.16 1.09
CA ILE A 5 3.21 2.87 0.77
C ILE A 5 4.12 3.74 1.62
N TYR A 6 5.13 3.11 2.22
CA TYR A 6 6.16 3.73 3.03
C TYR A 6 7.54 3.48 2.44
N ASP A 7 8.48 4.41 2.66
CA ASP A 7 9.90 4.13 2.48
C ASP A 7 10.46 3.27 3.63
N LEU A 8 11.74 2.89 3.51
CA LEU A 8 12.42 2.06 4.53
C LEU A 8 12.63 2.77 5.87
N LEU A 9 12.51 4.10 5.92
CA LEU A 9 12.60 4.88 7.15
C LEU A 9 11.23 5.05 7.82
N GLY A 10 10.16 4.58 7.18
CA GLY A 10 8.79 4.68 7.68
C GLY A 10 8.08 5.97 7.29
N HIS A 11 8.64 6.78 6.38
CA HIS A 11 7.92 7.93 5.85
C HIS A 11 6.85 7.45 4.88
N LYS A 12 5.64 8.01 5.01
CA LYS A 12 4.55 7.75 4.07
C LYS A 12 4.87 8.40 2.73
N ILE A 13 4.86 7.61 1.67
CA ILE A 13 5.14 8.03 0.29
C ILE A 13 3.84 8.22 -0.50
N MET A 14 2.86 7.34 -0.31
CA MET A 14 1.61 7.40 -1.07
C MET A 14 0.46 6.71 -0.34
N ASP A 15 -0.69 7.37 -0.33
CA ASP A 15 -1.98 6.74 0.00
C ASP A 15 -2.52 6.06 -1.27
N VAL A 16 -2.69 4.75 -1.21
CA VAL A 16 -3.15 3.94 -2.36
C VAL A 16 -4.65 3.76 -2.32
N MET A 17 -5.20 3.51 -1.14
CA MET A 17 -6.63 3.38 -0.92
C MET A 17 -6.96 3.73 0.52
N THR A 18 -7.89 4.66 0.71
CA THR A 18 -8.37 5.08 2.04
C THR A 18 -9.89 5.01 2.04
N ASN A 19 -10.46 3.80 1.97
CA ASN A 19 -11.92 3.65 1.94
C ASN A 19 -12.42 2.71 3.04
N THR A 20 -13.52 3.11 3.67
CA THR A 20 -13.93 2.57 4.97
C THR A 20 -14.79 1.32 4.89
N GLN A 21 -15.31 0.93 3.72
CA GLN A 21 -16.18 -0.25 3.61
C GLN A 21 -15.96 -0.99 2.28
N HIS A 22 -15.18 -2.06 2.33
CA HIS A 22 -15.15 -3.09 1.29
C HIS A 22 -15.87 -4.32 1.86
N GLN A 23 -16.73 -4.94 1.07
CA GLN A 23 -17.29 -6.24 1.42
C GLN A 23 -16.19 -7.29 1.32
N GLU A 24 -16.40 -8.44 1.96
CA GLU A 24 -15.50 -9.57 1.77
C GLU A 24 -15.48 -10.00 0.30
N GLY A 25 -14.28 -10.26 -0.22
CA GLY A 25 -14.09 -10.62 -1.62
C GLY A 25 -12.67 -10.34 -2.11
N GLU A 26 -12.40 -10.72 -3.35
CA GLU A 26 -11.13 -10.42 -4.01
C GLU A 26 -11.20 -9.07 -4.72
N TYR A 27 -10.14 -8.28 -4.56
CA TYR A 27 -9.99 -6.98 -5.20
C TYR A 27 -8.64 -6.91 -5.90
N ILE A 28 -8.65 -6.50 -7.17
CA ILE A 28 -7.44 -6.20 -7.93
C ILE A 28 -7.31 -4.68 -8.00
N LEU A 29 -6.20 -4.16 -7.51
CA LEU A 29 -5.87 -2.74 -7.58
C LEU A 29 -4.62 -2.55 -8.44
N GLN A 30 -4.71 -1.63 -9.40
CA GLN A 30 -3.57 -1.18 -10.18
C GLN A 30 -3.03 0.12 -9.59
N LEU A 31 -1.70 0.23 -9.56
CA LEU A 31 -1.01 1.35 -8.96
C LEU A 31 -0.08 1.99 -9.99
N ASP A 32 -0.18 3.30 -10.15
CA ASP A 32 0.80 4.09 -10.90
C ASP A 32 1.96 4.49 -9.98
N VAL A 33 3.17 4.08 -10.37
CA VAL A 33 4.42 4.33 -9.62
C VAL A 33 5.38 5.26 -10.36
N SER A 34 4.96 5.86 -11.47
CA SER A 34 5.82 6.66 -12.37
C SER A 34 6.49 7.88 -11.72
N GLY A 35 5.94 8.40 -10.62
CA GLY A 35 6.52 9.50 -9.84
C GLY A 35 7.40 9.10 -8.67
N ILE A 36 7.56 7.79 -8.42
CA ILE A 36 8.28 7.26 -7.26
C ILE A 36 9.68 6.82 -7.70
N ARG A 37 10.69 7.18 -6.91
CA ARG A 37 12.07 6.78 -7.19
C ARG A 37 12.22 5.26 -7.18
N SER A 38 13.10 4.73 -8.01
CA SER A 38 13.45 3.31 -7.97
C SER A 38 14.00 2.95 -6.59
N GLY A 39 13.59 1.82 -6.04
CA GLY A 39 13.95 1.43 -4.67
C GLY A 39 13.05 0.37 -4.06
N ILE A 40 13.31 0.10 -2.77
CA ILE A 40 12.52 -0.82 -1.94
C ILE A 40 11.59 0.00 -1.04
N TYR A 41 10.34 -0.42 -1.00
CA TYR A 41 9.26 0.19 -0.25
C TYR A 41 8.50 -0.87 0.55
N LEU A 42 7.68 -0.42 1.50
CA LEU A 42 6.75 -1.25 2.24
C LEU A 42 5.34 -0.85 1.88
N CYS A 43 4.55 -1.78 1.34
CA CYS A 43 3.11 -1.62 1.20
C CYS A 43 2.45 -2.22 2.44
N ARG A 44 1.66 -1.40 3.15
CA ARG A 44 0.88 -1.81 4.31
C ARG A 44 -0.59 -1.85 3.94
N ILE A 45 -1.24 -2.97 4.25
CA ILE A 45 -2.68 -3.16 4.12
C ILE A 45 -3.25 -3.32 5.52
N SER A 46 -4.09 -2.38 5.95
CA SER A 46 -4.74 -2.38 7.25
C SER A 46 -6.24 -2.62 7.08
N THR A 47 -6.79 -3.57 7.82
CA THR A 47 -8.22 -3.82 7.96
C THR A 47 -8.62 -3.65 9.42
N LEU A 48 -9.92 -3.79 9.74
CA LEU A 48 -10.36 -3.81 11.14
C LEU A 48 -9.86 -5.04 11.90
N GLU A 49 -9.49 -6.11 11.19
CA GLU A 49 -9.11 -7.40 11.77
C GLU A 49 -7.59 -7.58 11.89
N GLY A 50 -6.81 -6.76 11.20
CA GLY A 50 -5.37 -6.85 11.28
C GLY A 50 -4.62 -6.04 10.24
N MET A 51 -3.32 -6.31 10.18
CA MET A 51 -2.39 -5.62 9.30
C MET A 51 -1.51 -6.64 8.58
N LEU A 52 -1.38 -6.47 7.26
CA LEU A 52 -0.40 -7.14 6.43
C LEU A 52 0.62 -6.13 5.93
N SER A 53 1.88 -6.52 5.84
CA SER A 53 2.94 -5.72 5.23
C SER A 53 3.68 -6.55 4.19
N THR A 54 3.89 -5.97 3.00
CA THR A 54 4.59 -6.61 1.90
C THR A 54 5.66 -5.68 1.32
N LYS A 55 6.74 -6.29 0.82
CA LYS A 55 7.84 -5.57 0.19
C LYS A 55 7.45 -5.23 -1.25
N LEU A 56 7.63 -3.96 -1.63
CA LEU A 56 7.46 -3.47 -2.99
C LEU A 56 8.82 -3.06 -3.55
N ILE A 57 9.09 -3.40 -4.81
CA ILE A 57 10.29 -2.99 -5.53
C ILE A 57 9.84 -2.20 -6.76
N ILE A 58 10.32 -0.98 -6.90
CA ILE A 58 10.09 -0.10 -8.05
C ILE A 58 11.41 0.02 -8.82
N GLN A 59 11.37 -0.15 -10.13
CA GLN A 59 12.54 -0.10 -11.04
C GLN A 59 12.48 1.11 -11.95
#